data_AF-A0A9D1DIY6-F1
#
_entry.id   AF-A0A9D1DIY6-F1
#
_cell.length_a   1.000
_cell.length_b   1.000
_cell.length_c   1.000
_cell.angle_alpha   90.00
_cell.angle_beta   90.00
_cell.angle_gamma   90.00
#
_symmetry.space_group_name_H-M   'P 1'
#
loop_
_entity.id
_entity.type
_entity.pdbx_description
1 polymer ?
#
loop_
_entity_poly.entity_id
_entity_poly.type
_entity_poly.pdbx_seq_one_letter_code
_entity_poly.pdbx_strand_id
1 'polypeptide(L)'
;MVITPEETAPFLEIPGITGCLGLTELDGTITGDTVETQAASVYVVDAGQWMERGGLPAFDEVDLEAYRRGETAVLLVLSQPDGTVTVTTYEEETGEDGETIYTAVNTAAEVTAAAGDTIALSVEAIVREENESEASYHREALSLPLEVGTVARLQIDAQDNQNFGLRVGDECLYTVLVSPGYVQRALDTLPEGSQMGRYRTDDPFGYQQVLLFTDLTAEYLSTDNAVSQLASNHHFSVGNIRMINVPVVQTNLQTMLTLAASGLCIGLITALLLLSTLELEAQRERRRYGILRALGMSRRQQNLALARQAALQAMTAIVAGCGIYVAISVRDTILNYQKTGSLLPPLAEVIAYHLGQLRYTWFVPLLLLGEFLLVVGLYLAAKGGLYKLNLMEMLSQER
;
A
#
# COMPACT_ATOMS: atom_id res chain seq x y z
N MET A 1 -0.33 -33.44 3.62
CA MET A 1 1.04 -33.13 4.04
C MET A 1 0.96 -31.91 4.92
N VAL A 2 1.44 -32.01 6.15
CA VAL A 2 1.49 -30.92 7.13
C VAL A 2 2.95 -30.54 7.32
N ILE A 3 3.22 -29.26 7.47
CA ILE A 3 4.54 -28.69 7.72
C ILE A 3 4.68 -28.51 9.22
N THR A 4 5.56 -29.27 9.85
CA THR A 4 5.74 -29.25 11.30
C THR A 4 6.52 -28.01 11.75
N PRO A 5 6.36 -27.53 12.99
CA PRO A 5 7.16 -26.43 13.52
C PRO A 5 8.67 -26.68 13.41
N GLU A 6 9.12 -27.93 13.58
CA GLU A 6 10.53 -28.32 13.45
C GLU A 6 11.07 -28.12 12.03
N GLU A 7 10.26 -28.41 11.00
CA GLU A 7 10.63 -28.19 9.61
C GLU A 7 10.64 -26.70 9.23
N THR A 8 9.89 -25.86 9.96
CA THR A 8 9.88 -24.40 9.74
C THR A 8 11.01 -23.67 10.44
N ALA A 9 11.55 -24.22 11.53
CA ALA A 9 12.56 -23.55 12.35
C ALA A 9 13.82 -23.10 11.55
N PRO A 10 14.37 -23.90 10.62
CA PRO A 10 15.55 -23.49 9.86
C PRO A 10 15.29 -22.29 8.93
N PHE A 11 14.04 -22.02 8.53
CA PHE A 11 13.72 -20.84 7.71
C PHE A 11 13.92 -19.53 8.49
N LEU A 12 13.72 -19.55 9.82
CA LEU A 12 13.93 -18.38 10.67
C LEU A 12 15.41 -18.03 10.86
N GLU A 13 16.32 -18.96 10.56
CA GLU A 13 17.78 -18.71 10.62
C GLU A 13 18.29 -17.99 9.37
N ILE A 14 17.48 -17.92 8.30
CA ILE A 14 17.88 -17.28 7.05
C ILE A 14 17.95 -15.75 7.26
N PRO A 15 19.10 -15.11 6.96
CA PRO A 15 19.21 -13.66 7.05
C PRO A 15 18.15 -12.95 6.20
N GLY A 16 17.46 -11.98 6.80
CA GLY A 16 16.41 -11.20 6.12
C GLY A 16 14.99 -11.73 6.34
N ILE A 17 14.83 -12.96 6.84
CA ILE A 17 13.55 -13.45 7.36
C ILE A 17 13.30 -12.80 8.71
N THR A 18 12.16 -12.14 8.85
CA THR A 18 11.75 -11.45 10.07
C THR A 18 10.74 -12.26 10.88
N GLY A 19 10.09 -13.26 10.30
CA GLY A 19 9.15 -14.13 11.02
C GLY A 19 8.58 -15.24 10.15
N CYS A 20 7.84 -16.14 10.79
CA CYS A 20 7.05 -17.17 10.13
C CYS A 20 5.67 -17.27 10.77
N LEU A 21 4.67 -17.67 9.98
CA LEU A 21 3.32 -17.93 10.44
C LEU A 21 2.83 -19.23 9.80
N GLY A 22 2.55 -20.22 10.63
CA GLY A 22 1.84 -21.42 10.21
C GLY A 22 0.35 -21.15 10.04
N LEU A 23 -0.21 -21.62 8.93
CA LEU A 23 -1.61 -21.43 8.57
C LEU A 23 -2.24 -22.73 8.09
N THR A 24 -3.40 -23.08 8.62
CA THR A 24 -4.27 -24.12 8.07
C THR A 24 -5.68 -23.59 7.97
N GLU A 25 -6.26 -23.69 6.79
CA GLU A 25 -7.66 -23.36 6.54
C GLU A 25 -8.54 -24.59 6.84
N LEU A 26 -9.62 -24.36 7.57
CA LEU A 26 -10.66 -25.33 7.86
C LEU A 26 -12.00 -24.72 7.46
N ASP A 27 -12.88 -25.54 6.90
CA ASP A 27 -14.26 -25.15 6.65
C ASP A 27 -15.05 -25.28 7.95
N GLY A 28 -15.71 -24.20 8.35
CA GLY A 28 -16.45 -24.14 9.60
C GLY A 28 -17.78 -23.42 9.49
N THR A 29 -18.63 -23.66 10.47
CA THR A 29 -19.84 -22.88 10.70
C THR A 29 -19.81 -22.32 12.11
N ILE A 30 -20.18 -21.06 12.27
CA ILE A 30 -20.32 -20.42 13.58
C ILE A 30 -21.78 -20.27 13.93
N THR A 31 -22.11 -20.38 15.21
CA THR A 31 -23.44 -20.11 15.75
C THR A 31 -23.28 -19.60 17.18
N GLY A 32 -24.08 -18.64 17.61
CA GLY A 32 -24.06 -18.15 18.98
C GLY A 32 -25.37 -17.46 19.34
N ASP A 33 -25.44 -16.93 20.57
CA ASP A 33 -26.64 -16.23 21.05
C ASP A 33 -26.90 -14.94 20.26
N THR A 34 -25.83 -14.29 19.81
CA THR A 34 -25.84 -13.03 19.03
C THR A 34 -25.56 -13.26 17.54
N VAL A 35 -25.16 -14.46 17.14
CA VAL A 35 -24.70 -14.77 15.78
C VAL A 35 -25.56 -15.89 15.19
N GLU A 36 -26.32 -15.58 14.15
CA GLU A 36 -27.06 -16.59 13.40
C GLU A 36 -26.11 -17.61 12.76
N THR A 37 -26.60 -18.84 12.60
CA THR A 37 -25.82 -19.93 11.98
C THR A 37 -25.42 -19.57 10.56
N GLN A 38 -24.12 -19.46 10.32
CA GLN A 38 -23.56 -19.14 9.01
C GLN A 38 -22.18 -19.78 8.80
N ALA A 39 -21.78 -19.86 7.54
CA ALA A 39 -20.44 -20.32 7.16
C ALA A 39 -19.37 -19.32 7.59
N ALA A 40 -18.20 -19.83 7.94
CA ALA A 40 -17.05 -19.06 8.33
C ALA A 40 -15.75 -19.72 7.86
N SER A 41 -14.81 -18.91 7.37
CA SER A 41 -13.45 -19.38 7.05
C SER A 41 -12.66 -19.47 8.35
N VAL A 42 -12.21 -20.67 8.72
CA VAL A 42 -11.47 -20.87 9.97
C VAL A 42 -9.99 -21.02 9.65
N TYR A 43 -9.14 -20.24 10.32
CA TYR A 43 -7.70 -20.34 10.19
C TYR A 43 -7.06 -20.71 11.53
N VAL A 44 -6.27 -21.78 11.51
CA VAL A 44 -5.45 -22.19 12.65
C VAL A 44 -4.15 -21.39 12.63
N VAL A 45 -3.93 -20.62 13.70
CA VAL A 45 -2.91 -19.57 13.78
C VAL A 45 -2.23 -19.56 15.15
N ASP A 46 -0.90 -19.60 15.16
CA ASP A 46 -0.10 -19.34 16.35
C ASP A 46 0.11 -17.84 16.57
N ALA A 47 -0.72 -17.26 17.44
CA ALA A 47 -0.68 -15.84 17.77
C ALA A 47 0.63 -15.41 18.47
N GLY A 48 1.33 -16.33 19.16
CA GLY A 48 2.58 -16.02 19.84
C GLY A 48 3.68 -15.64 18.86
N GLN A 49 3.86 -16.45 17.81
CA GLN A 49 4.81 -16.16 16.74
C GLN A 49 4.40 -14.94 15.91
N TRP A 50 3.09 -14.73 15.73
CA TRP A 50 2.58 -13.59 14.97
C TRP A 50 2.86 -12.26 15.68
N MET A 51 2.59 -12.15 16.98
CA MET A 51 2.69 -10.89 17.72
C MET A 51 4.11 -10.38 17.94
N GLU A 52 5.09 -11.27 18.17
CA GLU A 52 6.49 -10.88 18.41
C GLU A 52 7.13 -10.12 17.23
N ARG A 53 6.53 -10.17 16.03
CA ARG A 53 7.09 -9.63 14.80
C ARG A 53 6.27 -8.51 14.15
N GLY A 54 5.42 -7.84 14.94
CA GLY A 54 4.59 -6.72 14.46
C GLY A 54 3.37 -7.20 13.69
N GLY A 55 2.70 -8.22 14.24
CA GLY A 55 1.52 -8.86 13.67
C GLY A 55 0.29 -7.99 13.52
N LEU A 56 -0.84 -8.62 13.18
CA LEU A 56 -2.13 -7.94 13.19
C LEU A 56 -2.42 -7.39 14.60
N PRO A 57 -2.77 -6.09 14.74
CA PRO A 57 -3.16 -5.52 16.04
C PRO A 57 -4.45 -6.15 16.60
N ALA A 58 -5.10 -7.04 15.83
CA ALA A 58 -6.24 -7.85 16.24
C ALA A 58 -5.97 -8.74 17.47
N PHE A 59 -4.72 -8.95 17.88
CA PHE A 59 -4.41 -9.73 19.09
C PHE A 59 -4.01 -8.85 20.30
N ASP A 60 -3.95 -7.53 20.17
CA ASP A 60 -3.50 -6.61 21.24
C ASP A 60 -4.38 -6.66 22.49
N GLU A 61 -5.69 -6.85 22.31
CA GLU A 61 -6.70 -6.84 23.39
C GLU A 61 -7.15 -8.26 23.77
N VAL A 62 -6.52 -9.30 23.22
CA VAL A 62 -6.91 -10.70 23.42
C VAL A 62 -6.12 -11.32 24.56
N ASP A 63 -6.77 -12.09 25.43
CA ASP A 63 -6.07 -12.98 26.37
C ASP A 63 -5.35 -14.08 25.58
N LEU A 64 -4.05 -13.84 25.31
CA LEU A 64 -3.21 -14.76 24.54
C LEU A 64 -3.08 -16.13 25.21
N GLU A 65 -3.21 -16.22 26.53
CA GLU A 65 -3.07 -17.49 27.23
C GLU A 65 -4.36 -18.32 27.10
N ALA A 66 -5.53 -17.68 27.19
CA ALA A 66 -6.82 -18.31 26.89
C ALA A 66 -6.93 -18.69 25.40
N TYR A 67 -6.46 -17.83 24.51
CA TYR A 67 -6.35 -18.13 23.07
C TYR A 67 -5.48 -19.37 22.84
N ARG A 68 -4.27 -19.44 23.43
CA ARG A 68 -3.36 -20.60 23.29
C ARG A 68 -3.96 -21.91 23.82
N ARG A 69 -4.77 -21.86 24.87
CA ARG A 69 -5.53 -23.02 25.37
C ARG A 69 -6.70 -23.43 24.45
N GLY A 70 -7.01 -22.64 23.43
CA GLY A 70 -8.12 -22.88 22.50
C GLY A 70 -9.48 -22.54 23.09
N GLU A 71 -9.54 -21.68 24.10
CA GLU A 71 -10.78 -21.23 24.76
C GLU A 71 -11.36 -19.99 24.08
N THR A 72 -10.50 -19.21 23.43
CA THR A 72 -10.84 -17.92 22.83
C THR A 72 -10.52 -17.92 21.34
N ALA A 73 -11.36 -17.27 20.54
CA ALA A 73 -11.14 -17.05 19.11
C ALA A 73 -11.13 -15.55 18.76
N VAL A 74 -10.46 -15.20 17.67
CA VAL A 74 -10.47 -13.84 17.12
C VAL A 74 -11.27 -13.83 15.84
N LEU A 75 -12.25 -12.94 15.74
CA LEU A 75 -13.06 -12.78 14.54
C LEU A 75 -12.51 -11.61 13.71
N LEU A 76 -12.30 -11.85 12.43
CA LEU A 76 -11.93 -10.82 11.46
C LEU A 76 -13.10 -10.57 10.52
N VAL A 77 -13.36 -9.30 10.25
CA VAL A 77 -14.35 -8.85 9.26
C VAL A 77 -13.74 -7.80 8.33
N LEU A 78 -14.21 -7.77 7.10
CA LEU A 78 -13.73 -6.85 6.08
C LEU A 78 -14.50 -5.54 6.13
N SER A 79 -13.81 -4.42 6.29
CA SER A 79 -14.39 -3.08 6.35
C SER A 79 -13.90 -2.22 5.19
N GLN A 80 -14.78 -1.40 4.64
CA GLN A 80 -14.42 -0.32 3.72
C GLN A 80 -13.87 0.89 4.49
N PRO A 81 -13.20 1.84 3.80
CA PRO A 81 -12.66 3.06 4.42
C PRO A 81 -13.72 3.95 5.11
N ASP A 82 -14.98 3.85 4.67
CA ASP A 82 -16.13 4.54 5.29
C ASP A 82 -16.64 3.85 6.57
N GLY A 83 -16.08 2.69 6.93
CA GLY A 83 -16.45 1.88 8.09
C GLY A 83 -17.54 0.84 7.82
N THR A 84 -18.04 0.73 6.58
CA THR A 84 -19.05 -0.27 6.20
C THR A 84 -18.42 -1.64 6.10
N VAL A 85 -18.99 -2.65 6.76
CA VAL A 85 -18.53 -4.04 6.65
C VAL A 85 -19.14 -4.70 5.42
N THR A 86 -18.33 -5.42 4.65
CA THR A 86 -18.76 -6.03 3.39
C THR A 86 -18.30 -7.46 3.25
N VAL A 87 -19.11 -8.27 2.56
CA VAL A 87 -18.75 -9.61 2.10
C VAL A 87 -18.63 -9.58 0.59
N THR A 88 -17.55 -10.17 0.07
CA THR A 88 -17.29 -10.32 -1.36
C THR A 88 -17.79 -11.68 -1.79
N THR A 89 -18.71 -11.72 -2.74
CA THR A 89 -19.20 -12.94 -3.38
C THR A 89 -18.94 -12.88 -4.87
N TYR A 90 -18.68 -14.01 -5.52
CA TYR A 90 -18.49 -14.05 -6.96
C TYR A 90 -19.77 -14.51 -7.65
N GLU A 91 -20.30 -13.68 -8.53
CA GLU A 91 -21.39 -14.05 -9.42
C GLU A 91 -20.82 -14.59 -10.72
N GLU A 92 -21.34 -15.73 -11.16
CA GLU A 92 -20.97 -16.36 -12.43
C GLU A 92 -21.91 -15.88 -13.53
N GLU A 93 -21.38 -15.19 -14.54
CA GLU A 93 -22.10 -14.81 -15.74
C GLU A 93 -21.52 -15.51 -16.97
N THR A 94 -22.38 -16.05 -17.82
CA THR A 94 -21.95 -16.56 -19.13
C THR A 94 -21.90 -15.41 -20.13
N GLY A 95 -20.70 -15.08 -20.61
CA GLY A 95 -20.48 -14.09 -21.65
C GLY A 95 -21.05 -14.49 -23.01
N GLU A 96 -21.19 -13.53 -23.92
CA GLU A 96 -21.79 -13.73 -25.25
C GLU A 96 -21.07 -14.81 -26.10
N ASP A 97 -19.78 -15.04 -25.85
CA ASP A 97 -18.95 -16.04 -26.54
C ASP A 97 -18.91 -17.41 -25.83
N GLY A 98 -19.70 -17.59 -24.77
CA GLY A 98 -19.72 -18.82 -23.96
C GLY A 98 -18.59 -18.93 -22.93
N GLU A 99 -17.85 -17.85 -22.69
CA GLU A 99 -16.86 -17.76 -21.61
C GLU A 99 -17.54 -17.50 -20.26
N THR A 100 -17.09 -18.17 -19.20
CA THR A 100 -17.52 -17.90 -17.83
C THR A 100 -16.78 -16.67 -17.28
N ILE A 101 -17.52 -15.63 -16.92
CA ILE A 101 -17.03 -14.41 -16.29
C ILE A 101 -17.41 -14.45 -14.82
N TYR A 102 -16.42 -14.34 -13.93
CA TYR A 102 -16.66 -14.20 -12.48
C TYR A 102 -16.59 -12.72 -12.11
N THR A 103 -17.71 -12.18 -11.63
CA THR A 103 -17.79 -10.77 -11.19
C THR A 103 -17.84 -10.73 -9.66
N ALA A 104 -16.89 -10.03 -9.06
CA ALA A 104 -16.88 -9.81 -7.62
C ALA A 104 -17.94 -8.78 -7.22
N VAL A 105 -18.85 -9.16 -6.33
CA VAL A 105 -19.93 -8.32 -5.80
C VAL A 105 -19.70 -8.13 -4.31
N ASN A 106 -19.60 -6.87 -3.88
CA ASN A 106 -19.46 -6.51 -2.47
C ASN A 106 -20.83 -6.18 -1.89
N THR A 107 -21.29 -6.99 -0.94
CA THR A 107 -22.57 -6.82 -0.25
C THR A 107 -22.32 -6.31 1.17
N ALA A 108 -23.04 -5.26 1.57
CA ALA A 108 -22.97 -4.76 2.93
C ALA A 108 -23.55 -5.78 3.92
N ALA A 109 -22.85 -5.99 5.03
CA ALA A 109 -23.24 -6.95 6.05
C ALA A 109 -23.17 -6.32 7.45
N GLU A 110 -24.06 -6.77 8.33
CA GLU A 110 -24.10 -6.33 9.72
C GLU A 110 -23.29 -7.28 10.61
N VAL A 111 -22.42 -6.71 11.44
CA VAL A 111 -21.62 -7.46 12.41
C VAL A 111 -22.39 -7.54 13.72
N THR A 112 -22.84 -8.73 14.06
CA THR A 112 -23.63 -9.00 15.27
C THR A 112 -22.79 -9.52 16.44
N ALA A 113 -21.62 -10.13 16.17
CA ALA A 113 -20.72 -10.63 17.20
C ALA A 113 -20.00 -9.49 17.94
N ALA A 114 -19.84 -9.64 19.25
CA ALA A 114 -19.07 -8.74 20.11
C ALA A 114 -18.03 -9.51 20.94
N ALA A 115 -17.00 -8.80 21.42
CA ALA A 115 -16.04 -9.36 22.36
C ALA A 115 -16.74 -9.80 23.67
N GLY A 116 -16.42 -10.99 24.17
CA GLY A 116 -17.06 -11.65 25.31
C GLY A 116 -18.27 -12.51 24.95
N ASP A 117 -18.74 -12.50 23.69
CA ASP A 117 -19.82 -13.39 23.26
C ASP A 117 -19.33 -14.85 23.24
N THR A 118 -20.23 -15.79 23.55
CA THR A 118 -19.95 -17.22 23.38
C THR A 118 -20.46 -17.68 22.03
N ILE A 119 -19.57 -18.25 21.22
CA ILE A 119 -19.88 -18.86 19.93
C ILE A 119 -19.53 -20.34 19.95
N ALA A 120 -20.31 -21.17 19.27
CA ALA A 120 -19.98 -22.53 18.96
C ALA A 120 -19.41 -22.59 17.54
N LEU A 121 -18.16 -23.04 17.43
CA LEU A 121 -17.53 -23.30 16.14
C LEU A 121 -17.70 -24.78 15.81
N SER A 122 -18.37 -25.06 14.70
CA SER A 122 -18.60 -26.42 14.22
C SER A 122 -17.72 -26.70 13.00
N VAL A 123 -16.87 -27.71 13.10
CA VAL A 123 -15.95 -28.16 12.05
C VAL A 123 -16.28 -29.60 11.69
N GLU A 124 -16.20 -29.96 10.41
CA GLU A 124 -16.45 -31.32 9.96
C GLU A 124 -15.28 -32.25 10.36
N ALA A 125 -15.61 -33.36 11.01
CA ALA A 125 -14.71 -34.43 11.39
C ALA A 125 -15.14 -35.76 10.79
N ILE A 126 -14.16 -36.60 10.45
CA ILE A 126 -14.33 -37.99 10.05
C ILE A 126 -13.96 -38.84 11.26
N VAL A 127 -14.97 -39.41 11.92
CA VAL A 127 -14.84 -40.16 13.16
C VAL A 127 -14.64 -41.63 12.84
N ARG A 128 -13.64 -42.24 13.48
CA ARG A 128 -13.39 -43.68 13.39
C ARG A 128 -14.21 -44.41 14.45
N GLU A 129 -14.97 -45.42 14.03
CA GLU A 129 -15.64 -46.36 14.92
C GLU A 129 -14.95 -47.73 14.83
N GLU A 130 -14.52 -48.26 15.96
CA GLU A 130 -14.09 -49.66 16.04
C GLU A 130 -15.31 -50.56 16.25
N ASN A 131 -15.63 -51.36 15.22
CA ASN A 131 -16.52 -52.51 15.37
C ASN A 131 -15.68 -53.78 15.50
N GLU A 132 -16.24 -54.82 16.12
CA GLU A 132 -15.55 -56.10 16.44
C GLU A 132 -14.93 -56.83 15.22
N SER A 133 -15.23 -56.41 13.99
CA SER A 133 -14.80 -57.06 12.74
C SER A 133 -14.03 -56.15 11.77
N GLU A 134 -14.31 -54.85 11.72
CA GLU A 134 -13.76 -53.89 10.74
C GLU A 134 -13.88 -52.44 11.27
N ALA A 135 -12.94 -51.57 10.88
CA ALA A 135 -13.02 -50.13 11.19
C ALA A 135 -13.98 -49.43 10.22
N SER A 136 -14.98 -48.71 10.74
CA SER A 136 -15.89 -47.86 9.96
C SER A 136 -15.61 -46.38 10.20
N TYR A 137 -15.99 -45.54 9.22
CA TYR A 137 -15.83 -44.08 9.30
C TYR A 137 -17.16 -43.41 8.98
N HIS A 138 -17.53 -42.41 9.77
CA HIS A 138 -18.67 -41.55 9.48
C HIS A 138 -18.29 -40.08 9.66
N ARG A 139 -19.11 -39.17 9.11
CA ARG A 139 -18.88 -37.73 9.23
C ARG A 139 -19.74 -37.17 10.34
N GLU A 140 -19.14 -36.35 11.18
CA GLU A 140 -19.79 -35.68 12.29
C GLU A 140 -19.35 -34.21 12.32
N ALA A 141 -20.29 -33.30 12.63
CA ALA A 141 -19.95 -31.91 12.87
C ALA A 141 -19.54 -31.75 14.34
N LEU A 142 -18.24 -31.58 14.58
CA LEU A 142 -17.71 -31.37 15.92
C LEU A 142 -17.90 -29.90 16.30
N SER A 143 -18.77 -29.66 17.29
CA SER A 143 -19.10 -28.31 17.75
C SER A 143 -18.50 -28.04 19.12
N LEU A 144 -17.63 -27.04 19.22
CA LEU A 144 -16.98 -26.66 20.46
C LEU A 144 -17.26 -25.19 20.81
N PRO A 145 -17.58 -24.88 22.08
CA PRO A 145 -17.77 -23.51 22.51
C PRO A 145 -16.43 -22.77 22.62
N LEU A 146 -16.46 -21.51 22.20
CA LEU A 146 -15.37 -20.55 22.19
C LEU A 146 -15.89 -19.19 22.66
N GLU A 147 -15.07 -18.45 23.40
CA GLU A 147 -15.33 -17.04 23.70
C GLU A 147 -14.73 -16.16 22.58
N VAL A 148 -15.47 -15.15 22.14
CA VAL A 148 -14.95 -14.15 21.19
C VAL A 148 -14.02 -13.21 21.94
N GLY A 149 -12.71 -13.34 21.72
CA GLY A 149 -11.72 -12.46 22.34
C GLY A 149 -11.80 -11.04 21.81
N THR A 150 -11.93 -10.91 20.49
CA THR A 150 -12.15 -9.63 19.83
C THR A 150 -12.72 -9.81 18.42
N VAL A 151 -13.31 -8.74 17.89
CA VAL A 151 -13.80 -8.63 16.52
C VAL A 151 -13.05 -7.51 15.82
N ALA A 152 -11.99 -7.87 15.09
CA ALA A 152 -11.13 -6.91 14.41
C ALA A 152 -11.65 -6.60 13.01
N ARG A 153 -11.65 -5.30 12.68
CA ARG A 153 -12.08 -4.80 11.36
C ARG A 153 -10.84 -4.53 10.51
N LEU A 154 -10.72 -5.25 9.40
CA LEU A 154 -9.63 -5.08 8.46
C LEU A 154 -10.08 -4.16 7.33
N GLN A 155 -9.41 -3.02 7.18
CA GLN A 155 -9.69 -2.11 6.08
C GLN A 155 -8.94 -2.54 4.82
N ILE A 156 -9.66 -2.65 3.70
CA ILE A 156 -9.01 -2.74 2.39
C ILE A 156 -8.55 -1.34 2.00
N ASP A 157 -7.30 -0.99 2.33
CA ASP A 157 -6.60 0.05 1.59
C ASP A 157 -5.83 -0.61 0.44
N ALA A 158 -5.98 -0.08 -0.77
CA ALA A 158 -5.24 -0.53 -1.95
C ALA A 158 -3.71 -0.43 -1.77
N GLN A 159 -3.22 0.26 -0.73
CA GLN A 159 -1.81 0.37 -0.40
C GLN A 159 -1.34 -0.48 0.78
N ASP A 160 -2.23 -0.97 1.65
CA ASP A 160 -1.87 -1.62 2.90
C ASP A 160 -2.57 -2.99 3.00
N ASN A 161 -2.12 -3.93 2.16
CA ASN A 161 -2.66 -5.28 2.10
C ASN A 161 -2.14 -6.13 3.28
N GLN A 162 -2.43 -5.70 4.51
CA GLN A 162 -2.07 -6.36 5.77
C GLN A 162 -3.00 -7.53 6.10
N ASN A 163 -3.58 -8.19 5.09
CA ASN A 163 -4.39 -9.39 5.33
C ASN A 163 -3.52 -10.63 5.52
N PHE A 164 -2.19 -10.53 5.40
CA PHE A 164 -1.24 -11.62 5.62
C PHE A 164 -1.63 -12.93 4.87
N GLY A 165 -2.23 -12.81 3.69
CA GLY A 165 -2.70 -13.96 2.90
C GLY A 165 -4.01 -14.61 3.38
N LEU A 166 -4.67 -14.09 4.42
CA LEU A 166 -5.99 -14.52 4.87
C LEU A 166 -7.07 -14.01 3.91
N ARG A 167 -8.02 -14.87 3.56
CA ARG A 167 -9.19 -14.52 2.73
C ARG A 167 -10.30 -13.93 3.59
N VAL A 168 -10.10 -12.71 4.07
CA VAL A 168 -11.05 -12.03 4.95
C VAL A 168 -12.21 -11.44 4.16
N GLY A 169 -13.45 -11.78 4.55
CA GLY A 169 -14.67 -11.30 3.90
C GLY A 169 -14.90 -11.89 2.51
N ASP A 170 -14.25 -13.01 2.18
CA ASP A 170 -14.38 -13.72 0.90
C ASP A 170 -15.35 -14.88 1.08
N GLU A 171 -16.49 -14.84 0.39
CA GLU A 171 -17.65 -15.77 0.48
C GLU A 171 -18.34 -15.86 1.86
N CYS A 172 -17.62 -15.57 2.95
CA CYS A 172 -18.10 -15.61 4.33
C CYS A 172 -17.88 -14.27 5.03
N LEU A 173 -18.80 -13.88 5.92
CA LEU A 173 -18.68 -12.64 6.71
C LEU A 173 -17.54 -12.70 7.73
N TYR A 174 -17.49 -13.80 8.48
CA TYR A 174 -16.53 -13.96 9.57
C TYR A 174 -15.39 -14.87 9.15
N THR A 175 -14.18 -14.38 9.35
CA THR A 175 -12.97 -15.19 9.33
C THR A 175 -12.53 -15.43 10.78
N VAL A 176 -12.51 -16.69 11.21
CA VAL A 176 -12.26 -17.08 12.60
C VAL A 176 -10.82 -17.53 12.75
N LEU A 177 -10.03 -16.84 13.57
CA LEU A 177 -8.70 -17.30 13.96
C LEU A 177 -8.80 -18.12 15.24
N VAL A 178 -8.26 -19.33 15.20
CA VAL A 178 -8.19 -20.26 16.34
C VAL A 178 -6.75 -20.71 16.56
N SER A 179 -6.40 -21.05 17.80
CA SER A 179 -5.06 -21.51 18.11
C SER A 179 -4.84 -22.99 17.77
N PRO A 180 -3.57 -23.44 17.70
CA PRO A 180 -3.25 -24.86 17.74
C PRO A 180 -3.88 -25.62 18.91
N GLY A 181 -4.04 -24.97 20.08
CA GLY A 181 -4.66 -25.59 21.25
C GLY A 181 -6.15 -25.89 21.06
N TYR A 182 -6.86 -25.10 20.24
CA TYR A 182 -8.24 -25.42 19.87
C TYR A 182 -8.30 -26.73 19.06
N VAL A 183 -7.42 -26.86 18.07
CA VAL A 183 -7.32 -28.09 17.25
C VAL A 183 -6.99 -29.29 18.13
N GLN A 184 -6.05 -29.16 19.06
CA GLN A 184 -5.71 -30.24 19.97
C GLN A 184 -6.91 -30.65 20.84
N ARG A 185 -7.60 -29.69 21.45
CA ARG A 185 -8.82 -29.95 22.23
C ARG A 185 -9.89 -30.65 21.41
N ALA A 186 -10.05 -30.27 20.15
CA ALA A 186 -11.00 -30.89 19.24
C ALA A 186 -10.61 -32.34 18.94
N LEU A 187 -9.35 -32.60 18.60
CA LEU A 187 -8.85 -33.95 18.36
C LEU A 187 -8.93 -34.85 19.60
N ASP A 188 -8.69 -34.30 20.80
CA ASP A 188 -8.76 -35.04 22.06
C ASP A 188 -10.19 -35.55 22.40
N THR A 189 -11.22 -34.96 21.79
CA THR A 189 -12.61 -35.44 21.93
C THR A 189 -12.94 -36.60 20.99
N LEU A 190 -12.10 -36.86 20.00
CA LEU A 190 -12.31 -37.87 18.97
C LEU A 190 -11.54 -39.16 19.29
N PRO A 191 -12.05 -40.34 18.88
CA PRO A 191 -11.35 -41.60 19.04
C PRO A 191 -10.08 -41.67 18.16
N GLU A 192 -9.10 -42.46 18.59
CA GLU A 192 -7.83 -42.68 17.86
C GLU A 192 -8.08 -43.14 16.41
N GLY A 193 -7.31 -42.59 15.47
CA GLY A 193 -7.48 -42.74 14.03
C GLY A 193 -8.51 -41.80 13.38
N SER A 194 -9.18 -40.92 14.14
CA SER A 194 -10.11 -39.93 13.59
C SER A 194 -9.39 -38.75 12.93
N GLN A 195 -10.10 -38.01 12.07
CA GLN A 195 -9.55 -36.93 11.29
C GLN A 195 -10.44 -35.68 11.34
N MET A 196 -9.87 -34.50 11.55
CA MET A 196 -10.53 -33.20 11.43
C MET A 196 -9.81 -32.36 10.39
N GLY A 197 -10.47 -32.09 9.25
CA GLY A 197 -9.83 -31.45 8.11
C GLY A 197 -8.58 -32.21 7.64
N ARG A 198 -7.39 -31.61 7.80
CA ARG A 198 -6.09 -32.23 7.49
C ARG A 198 -5.39 -32.86 8.69
N TYR A 199 -5.93 -32.70 9.89
CA TYR A 199 -5.35 -33.20 11.13
C TYR A 199 -5.89 -34.58 11.47
N ARG A 200 -5.02 -35.46 11.98
CA ARG A 200 -5.41 -36.78 12.51
C ARG A 200 -4.97 -36.88 13.95
N THR A 201 -5.73 -37.61 14.77
CA THR A 201 -5.44 -37.80 16.21
C THR A 201 -4.06 -38.43 16.46
N ASP A 202 -3.56 -39.23 15.51
CA ASP A 202 -2.34 -40.03 15.69
C ASP A 202 -1.11 -39.41 15.00
N ASP A 203 -1.31 -38.32 14.25
CA ASP A 203 -0.26 -37.64 13.48
C ASP A 203 0.30 -36.43 14.26
N PRO A 204 1.57 -36.05 14.04
CA PRO A 204 2.12 -34.84 14.63
C PRO A 204 1.40 -33.59 14.12
N PHE A 205 1.24 -32.60 15.01
CA PHE A 205 0.65 -31.32 14.64
C PHE A 205 1.54 -30.54 13.66
N GLY A 206 0.92 -29.90 12.67
CA GLY A 206 1.61 -29.03 11.71
C GLY A 206 0.65 -28.12 10.94
N TYR A 207 1.17 -27.42 9.94
CA TYR A 207 0.45 -26.40 9.18
C TYR A 207 0.33 -26.78 7.71
N GLN A 208 -0.76 -26.41 7.04
CA GLN A 208 -0.91 -26.63 5.60
C GLN A 208 -0.01 -25.68 4.79
N GLN A 209 0.16 -24.46 5.28
CA GLN A 209 0.97 -23.43 4.65
C GLN A 209 1.80 -22.71 5.72
N VAL A 210 2.94 -22.17 5.29
CA VAL A 210 3.80 -21.35 6.15
C VAL A 210 4.12 -20.08 5.39
N LEU A 211 3.74 -18.96 5.98
CA LEU A 211 4.01 -17.62 5.47
C LEU A 211 5.31 -17.13 6.10
N LEU A 212 6.26 -16.76 5.26
CA LEU A 212 7.53 -16.18 5.71
C LEU A 212 7.49 -14.68 5.50
N PHE A 213 7.83 -13.93 6.55
CA PHE A 213 7.90 -12.48 6.52
C PHE A 213 9.35 -12.02 6.32
N THR A 214 9.53 -10.95 5.57
CA THR A 214 10.86 -10.41 5.24
C THR A 214 10.87 -8.90 5.40
N ASP A 215 12.02 -8.34 5.79
CA ASP A 215 12.22 -6.89 5.77
C ASP A 215 12.38 -6.37 4.32
N LEU A 216 12.02 -5.10 4.09
CA LEU A 216 12.33 -4.36 2.88
C LEU A 216 13.84 -4.26 2.60
N THR A 217 14.66 -4.32 3.65
CA THR A 217 16.13 -4.30 3.50
C THR A 217 16.75 -5.68 3.29
N ALA A 218 15.96 -6.76 3.32
CA ALA A 218 16.46 -8.10 3.06
C ALA A 218 16.99 -8.20 1.62
N GLU A 219 18.27 -8.57 1.48
CA GLU A 219 18.91 -8.74 0.17
C GLU A 219 18.10 -9.73 -0.67
N TYR A 220 17.38 -9.18 -1.64
CA TYR A 220 16.32 -9.85 -2.39
C TYR A 220 16.77 -11.17 -3.01
N LEU A 221 17.96 -11.20 -3.63
CA LEU A 221 18.46 -12.39 -4.33
C LEU A 221 19.06 -13.45 -3.40
N SER A 222 19.65 -13.07 -2.26
CA SER A 222 20.30 -14.01 -1.36
C SER A 222 19.30 -14.69 -0.44
N THR A 223 18.34 -13.93 0.10
CA THR A 223 17.28 -14.44 0.99
C THR A 223 16.36 -15.41 0.26
N ASP A 224 15.85 -15.01 -0.91
CA ASP A 224 14.88 -15.82 -1.66
C ASP A 224 15.49 -17.13 -2.19
N ASN A 225 16.78 -17.09 -2.57
CA ASN A 225 17.50 -18.28 -3.00
C ASN A 225 17.76 -19.24 -1.83
N ALA A 226 18.11 -18.72 -0.66
CA ALA A 226 18.27 -19.54 0.55
C ALA A 226 16.95 -20.22 0.94
N VAL A 227 15.83 -19.48 0.92
CA VAL A 227 14.49 -20.03 1.18
C VAL A 227 14.14 -21.10 0.13
N SER A 228 14.35 -20.81 -1.15
CA SER A 228 14.03 -21.77 -2.22
C SER A 228 14.88 -23.05 -2.15
N GLN A 229 16.15 -22.95 -1.80
CA GLN A 229 17.02 -24.13 -1.64
C GLN A 229 16.61 -24.97 -0.44
N LEU A 230 16.33 -24.32 0.70
CA LEU A 230 15.87 -25.00 1.90
C LEU A 230 14.52 -25.69 1.66
N ALA A 231 13.56 -24.98 1.04
CA ALA A 231 12.28 -25.56 0.67
C ALA A 231 12.41 -26.72 -0.31
N SER A 232 13.30 -26.61 -1.31
CA SER A 232 13.60 -27.70 -2.25
C SER A 232 14.15 -28.95 -1.54
N ASN A 233 14.99 -28.79 -0.51
CA ASN A 233 15.51 -29.90 0.29
C ASN A 233 14.41 -30.62 1.08
N HIS A 234 13.40 -29.87 1.53
CA HIS A 234 12.23 -30.41 2.23
C HIS A 234 11.05 -30.75 1.29
N HIS A 235 11.24 -30.65 -0.03
CA HIS A 235 10.21 -30.86 -1.05
C HIS A 235 8.95 -29.98 -0.89
N PHE A 236 9.12 -28.78 -0.33
CA PHE A 236 8.05 -27.79 -0.22
C PHE A 236 7.92 -26.97 -1.51
N SER A 237 6.68 -26.58 -1.82
CA SER A 237 6.40 -25.59 -2.86
C SER A 237 6.54 -24.18 -2.28
N VAL A 238 7.15 -23.27 -3.02
CA VAL A 238 7.37 -21.88 -2.59
C VAL A 238 6.65 -20.94 -3.53
N GLY A 239 5.76 -20.12 -2.96
CA GLY A 239 5.24 -18.92 -3.60
C GLY A 239 5.98 -17.69 -3.09
N ASN A 240 6.39 -16.80 -3.99
CA ASN A 240 7.05 -15.55 -3.61
C ASN A 240 6.24 -14.34 -4.09
N ILE A 241 5.53 -13.70 -3.16
CA ILE A 241 4.72 -12.50 -3.42
C ILE A 241 5.60 -11.27 -3.66
N ARG A 242 6.85 -11.24 -3.15
CA ARG A 242 7.80 -10.13 -3.40
C ARG A 242 8.10 -10.00 -4.90
N MET A 243 8.20 -11.13 -5.62
CA MET A 243 8.44 -11.16 -7.07
C MET A 243 7.31 -10.47 -7.86
N ILE A 244 6.07 -10.49 -7.35
CA ILE A 244 4.91 -9.82 -7.98
C ILE A 244 5.04 -8.30 -7.88
N ASN A 245 5.66 -7.79 -6.81
CA ASN A 245 5.81 -6.35 -6.56
C ASN A 245 7.10 -5.75 -7.18
N VAL A 246 8.06 -6.58 -7.60
CA VAL A 246 9.30 -6.11 -8.25
C VAL A 246 9.05 -5.26 -9.51
N PRO A 247 8.17 -5.66 -10.45
CA PRO A 247 7.86 -4.84 -11.62
C PRO A 247 7.25 -3.49 -11.23
N VAL A 248 6.43 -3.45 -10.17
CA VAL A 248 5.77 -2.23 -9.69
C VAL A 248 6.79 -1.23 -9.14
N VAL A 249 7.70 -1.68 -8.26
CA VAL A 249 8.75 -0.81 -7.70
C VAL A 249 9.71 -0.33 -8.79
N GLN A 250 10.12 -1.20 -9.70
CA GLN A 250 11.00 -0.83 -10.82
C GLN A 250 10.34 0.17 -11.78
N THR A 251 9.06 -0.03 -12.09
CA THR A 251 8.28 0.91 -12.93
C THR A 251 8.20 2.26 -12.24
N ASN A 252 7.88 2.31 -10.95
CA ASN A 252 7.80 3.56 -10.19
C ASN A 252 9.14 4.30 -10.16
N LEU A 253 10.25 3.59 -9.91
CA LEU A 253 11.60 4.19 -9.94
C LEU A 253 11.95 4.70 -11.34
N GLN A 254 11.64 3.95 -12.39
CA GLN A 254 11.88 4.35 -13.78
C GLN A 254 11.04 5.56 -14.16
N THR A 255 9.77 5.62 -13.75
CA THR A 255 8.90 6.77 -13.95
C THR A 255 9.45 8.00 -13.22
N MET A 256 9.87 7.86 -11.96
CA MET A 256 10.47 8.96 -11.19
C MET A 256 11.76 9.47 -11.84
N LEU A 257 12.65 8.57 -12.27
CA LEU A 257 13.90 8.93 -12.96
C LEU A 257 13.62 9.63 -14.29
N THR A 258 12.66 9.15 -15.06
CA THR A 258 12.28 9.75 -16.35
C THR A 258 11.65 11.13 -16.15
N LEU A 259 10.81 11.29 -15.13
CA LEU A 259 10.22 12.59 -14.75
C LEU A 259 11.30 13.58 -14.30
N ALA A 260 12.25 13.14 -13.48
CA ALA A 260 13.36 13.97 -13.01
C ALA A 260 14.29 14.38 -14.17
N ALA A 261 14.66 13.44 -15.04
CA ALA A 261 15.54 13.70 -16.18
C ALA A 261 14.88 14.62 -17.22
N SER A 262 13.61 14.37 -17.57
CA SER A 262 12.87 15.23 -18.49
C SER A 262 12.64 16.63 -17.90
N GLY A 263 12.29 16.72 -16.62
CA GLY A 263 12.14 17.98 -15.91
C GLY A 263 13.44 18.80 -15.89
N LEU A 264 14.58 18.17 -15.59
CA LEU A 264 15.90 18.80 -15.63
C LEU A 264 16.22 19.33 -17.04
N CYS A 265 16.01 18.53 -18.08
CA CYS A 265 16.27 18.93 -19.47
C CYS A 265 15.42 20.12 -19.89
N ILE A 266 14.11 20.09 -19.60
CA ILE A 266 13.21 21.21 -19.90
C ILE A 266 13.66 22.45 -19.14
N GLY A 267 13.95 22.33 -17.84
CA GLY A 267 14.44 23.44 -17.01
C GLY A 267 15.71 24.07 -17.56
N LEU A 268 16.68 23.26 -18.00
CA LEU A 268 17.92 23.74 -18.62
C LEU A 268 17.67 24.47 -19.94
N ILE A 269 16.83 23.92 -20.81
CA ILE A 269 16.47 24.56 -22.09
C ILE A 269 15.82 25.91 -21.84
N THR A 270 14.84 25.98 -20.92
CA THR A 270 14.16 27.22 -20.57
C THR A 270 15.13 28.23 -19.96
N ALA A 271 16.04 27.82 -19.08
CA ALA A 271 17.07 28.69 -18.50
C ALA A 271 18.01 29.29 -19.57
N LEU A 272 18.45 28.48 -20.54
CA LEU A 272 19.29 28.94 -21.65
C LEU A 272 18.55 29.93 -22.56
N LEU A 273 17.28 29.65 -22.88
CA LEU A 273 16.44 30.57 -23.66
C LEU A 273 16.25 31.89 -22.91
N LEU A 274 16.05 31.85 -21.59
CA LEU A 274 15.96 33.03 -20.74
C LEU A 274 17.27 33.83 -20.76
N LEU A 275 18.42 33.18 -20.63
CA LEU A 275 19.71 33.86 -20.73
C LEU A 275 19.89 34.54 -22.10
N SER A 276 19.63 33.83 -23.19
CA SER A 276 19.79 34.38 -24.54
C SER A 276 18.86 35.57 -24.81
N THR A 277 17.60 35.48 -24.38
CA THR A 277 16.63 36.59 -24.54
C THR A 277 17.02 37.80 -23.69
N LEU A 278 17.45 37.58 -22.45
CA LEU A 278 17.92 38.65 -21.57
C LEU A 278 19.18 39.32 -22.10
N GLU A 279 20.13 38.56 -22.66
CA GLU A 279 21.32 39.14 -23.30
C GLU A 279 20.95 40.03 -24.49
N LEU A 280 20.00 39.60 -25.33
CA LEU A 280 19.49 40.38 -26.46
C LEU A 280 18.79 41.67 -26.02
N GLU A 281 17.94 41.61 -24.99
CA GLU A 281 17.34 42.81 -24.39
C GLU A 281 18.41 43.74 -23.83
N ALA A 282 19.39 43.17 -23.12
CA ALA A 282 20.46 43.92 -22.53
C ALA A 282 21.30 44.64 -23.61
N GLN A 283 21.53 44.00 -24.76
CA GLN A 283 22.16 44.63 -25.93
C GLN A 283 21.36 45.83 -26.47
N ARG A 284 20.03 45.69 -26.62
CA ARG A 284 19.15 46.78 -27.08
C ARG A 284 19.09 47.94 -26.09
N GLU A 285 19.10 47.65 -24.80
CA GLU A 285 19.03 48.67 -23.74
C GLU A 285 20.37 49.36 -23.46
N ARG A 286 21.51 48.86 -23.97
CA ARG A 286 22.85 49.44 -23.73
C ARG A 286 22.90 50.93 -24.01
N ARG A 287 22.29 51.38 -25.12
CA ARG A 287 22.27 52.79 -25.53
C ARG A 287 21.51 53.67 -24.53
N ARG A 288 20.35 53.18 -24.07
CA ARG A 288 19.51 53.88 -23.09
C ARG A 288 20.22 53.99 -21.74
N TYR A 289 20.90 52.93 -21.31
CA TYR A 289 21.70 52.93 -20.08
C TYR A 289 22.97 53.78 -20.18
N GLY A 290 23.61 53.83 -21.35
CA GLY A 290 24.74 54.73 -21.61
C GLY A 290 24.37 56.21 -21.43
N ILE A 291 23.21 56.62 -21.96
CA ILE A 291 22.69 57.98 -21.81
C ILE A 291 22.32 58.28 -20.34
N LEU A 292 21.62 57.36 -19.66
CA LEU A 292 21.26 57.51 -18.24
C LEU A 292 22.49 57.60 -17.33
N ARG A 293 23.55 56.86 -17.65
CA ARG A 293 24.82 56.91 -16.92
C ARG A 293 25.58 58.21 -17.17
N ALA A 294 25.49 58.78 -18.36
CA ALA A 294 26.01 60.11 -18.67
C ALA A 294 25.27 61.23 -17.92
N LEU A 295 23.98 61.03 -17.61
CA LEU A 295 23.16 61.92 -16.78
C LEU A 295 23.36 61.74 -15.25
N GLY A 296 24.29 60.89 -14.82
CA GLY A 296 24.67 60.74 -13.41
C GLY A 296 23.95 59.64 -12.63
N MET A 297 23.21 58.74 -13.30
CA MET A 297 22.54 57.62 -12.61
C MET A 297 23.56 56.67 -11.97
N SER A 298 23.38 56.38 -10.67
CA SER A 298 24.30 55.50 -9.92
C SER A 298 24.12 54.02 -10.29
N ARG A 299 25.21 53.23 -10.26
CA ARG A 299 25.19 51.78 -10.54
C ARG A 299 24.23 51.00 -9.64
N ARG A 300 24.04 51.44 -8.39
CA ARG A 300 23.13 50.80 -7.42
C ARG A 300 21.66 51.00 -7.80
N GLN A 301 21.29 52.18 -8.29
CA GLN A 301 19.92 52.46 -8.72
C GLN A 301 19.55 51.67 -9.99
N GLN A 302 20.51 51.44 -10.90
CA GLN A 302 20.31 50.56 -12.05
C GLN A 302 20.09 49.10 -11.65
N ASN A 303 20.92 48.55 -10.75
CA ASN A 303 20.73 47.19 -10.24
C ASN A 303 19.38 46.99 -9.55
N LEU A 304 18.93 47.95 -8.76
CA LEU A 304 17.65 47.85 -8.05
C LEU A 304 16.45 47.88 -9.02
N ALA A 305 16.50 48.71 -10.06
CA ALA A 305 15.45 48.77 -11.07
C ALA A 305 15.35 47.46 -11.87
N LEU A 306 16.50 46.91 -12.25
CA LEU A 306 16.61 45.64 -12.97
C LEU A 306 16.13 44.45 -12.11
N ALA A 307 16.58 44.37 -10.86
CA ALA A 307 16.13 43.35 -9.92
C ALA A 307 14.61 43.41 -9.68
N ARG A 308 14.04 44.62 -9.61
CA ARG A 308 12.58 44.81 -9.47
C ARG A 308 11.83 44.29 -10.70
N GLN A 309 12.33 44.56 -11.91
CA GLN A 309 11.70 44.08 -13.14
C GLN A 309 11.77 42.55 -13.24
N ALA A 310 12.92 41.96 -12.91
CA ALA A 310 13.10 40.52 -12.86
C ALA A 310 12.17 39.86 -11.81
N ALA A 311 12.06 40.45 -10.62
CA ALA A 311 11.18 39.96 -9.57
C ALA A 311 9.69 39.99 -9.98
N LEU A 312 9.25 41.06 -10.67
CA LEU A 312 7.88 41.15 -11.19
C LEU A 312 7.62 40.09 -12.26
N GLN A 313 8.54 39.90 -13.20
CA GLN A 313 8.42 38.87 -14.24
C GLN A 313 8.39 37.46 -13.62
N ALA A 314 9.26 37.18 -12.65
CA ALA A 314 9.28 35.91 -11.93
C ALA A 314 7.95 35.66 -11.19
N MET A 315 7.42 36.68 -10.48
CA MET A 315 6.12 36.57 -9.82
C MET A 315 4.98 36.29 -10.81
N THR A 316 4.95 36.99 -11.95
CA THR A 316 3.91 36.73 -12.96
C THR A 316 4.01 35.33 -13.57
N ALA A 317 5.24 34.82 -13.77
CA ALA A 317 5.47 33.48 -14.29
C ALA A 317 5.03 32.41 -13.28
N ILE A 318 5.34 32.58 -12.00
CA ILE A 318 4.91 31.68 -10.93
C ILE A 318 3.38 31.62 -10.85
N VAL A 319 2.71 32.77 -10.84
CA VAL A 319 1.24 32.83 -10.77
C VAL A 319 0.60 32.16 -11.99
N ALA A 320 1.12 32.44 -13.19
CA ALA A 320 0.63 31.82 -14.42
C ALA A 320 0.88 30.29 -14.44
N GLY A 321 2.05 29.84 -14.00
CA GLY A 321 2.42 28.43 -13.91
C GLY A 321 1.52 27.65 -12.96
N CYS A 322 1.28 28.19 -11.75
CA CYS A 322 0.33 27.61 -10.81
C CYS A 322 -1.09 27.54 -11.39
N GLY A 323 -1.53 28.58 -12.12
CA GLY A 323 -2.84 28.60 -12.78
C GLY A 323 -2.98 27.51 -13.85
N ILE A 324 -1.96 27.32 -14.69
CA ILE A 324 -1.94 26.27 -15.72
C ILE A 324 -1.96 24.87 -15.08
N TYR A 325 -1.17 24.67 -14.03
CA TYR A 325 -1.14 23.42 -13.28
C TYR A 325 -2.53 23.05 -12.76
N VAL A 326 -3.19 23.97 -12.04
CA VAL A 326 -4.54 23.75 -11.50
C VAL A 326 -5.53 23.45 -12.62
N ALA A 327 -5.46 24.15 -13.76
CA ALA A 327 -6.36 23.91 -14.89
C ALA A 327 -6.21 22.50 -15.47
N ILE A 328 -4.98 21.99 -15.61
CA ILE A 328 -4.72 20.62 -16.08
C ILE A 328 -5.20 19.59 -15.05
N SER A 329 -4.88 19.80 -13.76
CA SER A 329 -5.30 18.89 -12.68
C SER A 329 -6.82 18.79 -12.58
N VAL A 330 -7.54 19.90 -12.71
CA VAL A 330 -9.02 19.92 -12.74
C VAL A 330 -9.54 19.15 -13.95
N ARG A 331 -8.97 19.37 -15.14
CA ARG A 331 -9.35 18.65 -16.36
C ARG A 331 -9.20 17.13 -16.18
N ASP A 332 -8.05 16.69 -15.70
CA ASP A 332 -7.76 15.26 -15.54
C ASP A 332 -8.64 14.64 -14.46
N THR A 333 -8.95 15.38 -13.38
CA THR A 333 -9.92 14.95 -12.37
C THR A 333 -11.29 14.72 -13.00
N ILE A 334 -11.82 15.68 -13.75
CA ILE A 334 -13.13 15.58 -14.43
C ILE A 334 -13.16 14.39 -15.39
N LEU A 335 -12.10 14.20 -16.19
CA LEU A 335 -12.00 13.06 -17.10
C LEU A 335 -11.98 11.72 -16.37
N ASN A 336 -11.39 11.67 -15.17
CA ASN A 336 -11.36 10.45 -14.37
C ASN A 336 -12.77 10.11 -13.85
N TYR A 337 -13.49 11.08 -13.26
CA TYR A 337 -14.88 10.90 -12.82
C TYR A 337 -15.81 10.45 -13.97
N GLN A 338 -15.62 10.98 -15.18
CA GLN A 338 -16.37 10.55 -16.37
C GLN A 338 -16.10 9.10 -16.76
N LYS A 339 -14.87 8.60 -16.58
CA LYS A 339 -14.53 7.19 -16.87
C LYS A 339 -15.08 6.23 -15.82
N THR A 340 -15.14 6.65 -14.56
CA THR A 340 -15.60 5.80 -13.44
C THR A 340 -17.12 5.82 -13.25
N GLY A 341 -17.87 6.62 -14.03
CA GLY A 341 -19.34 6.69 -13.96
C GLY A 341 -19.89 7.37 -12.69
N SER A 342 -19.05 8.05 -11.92
CA SER A 342 -19.40 8.70 -10.65
C SER A 342 -19.94 10.12 -10.85
N LEU A 343 -20.76 10.60 -9.92
CA LEU A 343 -21.33 11.95 -9.92
C LEU A 343 -20.22 13.01 -9.82
N LEU A 344 -20.20 13.93 -10.78
CA LEU A 344 -19.24 15.03 -10.83
C LEU A 344 -19.42 15.99 -9.65
N PRO A 345 -18.40 16.20 -8.80
CA PRO A 345 -18.47 17.20 -7.74
C PRO A 345 -18.51 18.62 -8.30
N PRO A 346 -18.94 19.62 -7.51
CA PRO A 346 -18.93 21.02 -7.90
C PRO A 346 -17.52 21.49 -8.30
N LEU A 347 -17.39 22.15 -9.46
CA LEU A 347 -16.12 22.67 -9.97
C LEU A 347 -15.34 23.51 -8.95
N ALA A 348 -16.04 24.29 -8.13
CA ALA A 348 -15.43 25.13 -7.10
C ALA A 348 -14.68 24.31 -6.03
N GLU A 349 -15.20 23.14 -5.65
CA GLU A 349 -14.58 22.27 -4.65
C GLU A 349 -13.34 21.58 -5.21
N VAL A 350 -13.39 21.13 -6.47
CA VAL A 350 -12.24 20.51 -7.16
C VAL A 350 -11.10 21.52 -7.32
N ILE A 351 -11.42 22.76 -7.67
CA ILE A 351 -10.43 23.85 -7.76
C ILE A 351 -9.84 24.15 -6.39
N ALA A 352 -10.69 24.27 -5.35
CA ALA A 352 -10.24 24.54 -3.99
C ALA A 352 -9.34 23.42 -3.44
N TYR A 353 -9.65 22.16 -3.77
CA TYR A 353 -8.84 21.00 -3.41
C TYR A 353 -7.44 21.07 -4.02
N HIS A 354 -7.33 21.31 -5.34
CA HIS A 354 -6.03 21.42 -6.02
C HIS A 354 -5.23 22.67 -5.59
N LEU A 355 -5.90 23.78 -5.29
CA LEU A 355 -5.25 24.94 -4.66
C LEU A 355 -4.77 24.62 -3.24
N GLY A 356 -5.50 23.82 -2.48
CA GLY A 356 -5.11 23.33 -1.16
C GLY A 356 -3.88 22.43 -1.22
N GLN A 357 -3.77 21.57 -2.22
CA GLN A 357 -2.64 20.67 -2.42
C GLN A 357 -1.31 21.40 -2.65
N LEU A 358 -1.34 22.56 -3.33
CA LEU A 358 -0.17 23.45 -3.46
C LEU A 358 0.35 23.96 -2.10
N ARG A 359 -0.51 24.00 -1.07
CA ARG A 359 -0.17 24.46 0.28
C ARG A 359 0.41 23.34 1.16
N TYR A 360 -0.01 22.10 0.95
CA TYR A 360 0.35 20.95 1.80
C TYR A 360 1.59 20.18 1.35
N THR A 361 2.00 20.35 0.09
CA THR A 361 3.29 19.86 -0.38
C THR A 361 4.39 20.82 0.07
N TRP A 362 4.99 20.56 1.24
CA TRP A 362 6.07 21.38 1.82
C TRP A 362 7.23 21.69 0.85
N PHE A 363 7.40 20.85 -0.17
CA PHE A 363 8.40 21.00 -1.23
C PHE A 363 8.04 22.07 -2.29
N VAL A 364 6.76 22.35 -2.54
CA VAL A 364 6.34 23.31 -3.58
C VAL A 364 6.79 24.75 -3.29
N PRO A 365 6.65 25.30 -2.07
CA PRO A 365 7.19 26.62 -1.75
C PRO A 365 8.72 26.71 -1.94
N LEU A 366 9.45 25.63 -1.62
CA LEU A 366 10.91 25.56 -1.82
C LEU A 366 11.28 25.54 -3.29
N LEU A 367 10.53 24.80 -4.11
CA LEU A 367 10.67 24.76 -5.57
C LEU A 367 10.43 26.15 -6.19
N LEU A 368 9.34 26.81 -5.81
CA LEU A 368 8.99 28.15 -6.29
C LEU A 368 10.03 29.20 -5.89
N LEU A 369 10.55 29.11 -4.66
CA LEU A 369 11.65 29.96 -4.21
C LEU A 369 12.94 29.67 -4.98
N GLY A 370 13.22 28.41 -5.28
CA GLY A 370 14.34 27.98 -6.13
C GLY A 370 14.25 28.57 -7.54
N GLU A 371 13.09 28.47 -8.19
CA GLU A 371 12.84 29.07 -9.50
C GLU A 371 12.98 30.59 -9.48
N PHE A 372 12.43 31.25 -8.46
CA PHE A 372 12.56 32.70 -8.29
C PHE A 372 14.04 33.12 -8.19
N LEU A 373 14.83 32.43 -7.35
CA LEU A 373 16.25 32.70 -7.19
C LEU A 373 17.04 32.41 -8.47
N LEU A 374 16.68 31.35 -9.20
CA LEU A 374 17.32 31.00 -10.47
C LEU A 374 17.07 32.09 -11.51
N VAL A 375 15.82 32.55 -11.69
CA VAL A 375 15.48 33.63 -12.62
C VAL A 375 16.22 34.92 -12.27
N VAL A 376 16.21 35.32 -10.98
CA VAL A 376 16.94 36.52 -10.52
C VAL A 376 18.44 36.37 -10.74
N GLY A 377 19.01 35.19 -10.47
CA GLY A 377 20.43 34.88 -10.65
C GLY A 377 20.87 34.95 -12.11
N LEU A 378 20.11 34.34 -13.03
CA LEU A 378 20.36 34.42 -14.47
C LEU A 378 20.27 35.85 -14.98
N TYR A 379 19.32 36.64 -14.48
CA TYR A 379 19.14 38.04 -14.84
C TYR A 379 20.35 38.90 -14.42
N LEU A 380 20.87 38.67 -13.20
CA LEU A 380 22.09 39.32 -12.72
C LEU A 380 23.33 38.88 -13.51
N ALA A 381 23.42 37.60 -13.91
CA ALA A 381 24.53 37.09 -14.70
C ALA A 381 24.57 37.69 -16.11
N ALA A 382 23.45 37.70 -16.83
CA ALA A 382 23.33 38.22 -18.19
C ALA A 382 23.66 39.72 -18.27
N LYS A 383 23.13 40.52 -17.33
CA LYS A 383 23.42 41.98 -17.28
C LYS A 383 24.72 42.31 -16.53
N GLY A 384 25.31 41.34 -15.83
CA GLY A 384 26.63 41.40 -15.20
C GLY A 384 27.76 41.75 -16.19
N GLY A 385 27.73 41.13 -17.38
CA GLY A 385 28.72 41.39 -18.45
C GLY A 385 28.69 42.82 -18.98
N LEU A 386 27.53 43.48 -18.90
CA LEU A 386 27.31 44.87 -19.30
C LEU A 386 28.05 45.89 -18.42
N TYR A 387 28.39 45.51 -17.18
CA TYR A 387 29.11 46.35 -16.23
C TYR A 387 30.62 46.40 -16.45
N LYS A 388 31.18 45.45 -17.21
CA LYS A 388 32.62 45.40 -17.50
C LYS A 388 33.04 46.28 -18.68
N LEU A 389 32.10 46.73 -19.52
CA LEU A 389 32.43 47.60 -20.65
C LEU A 389 32.70 49.05 -20.20
N ASN A 390 33.70 49.65 -20.85
CA ASN A 390 34.06 51.05 -20.62
C ASN A 390 33.01 51.99 -21.22
N LEU A 391 32.79 53.16 -20.61
CA LEU A 391 31.78 54.13 -21.07
C LEU A 391 32.01 54.58 -22.52
N MET A 392 33.29 54.71 -22.89
CA MET A 392 33.74 55.02 -24.25
C MET A 392 33.37 53.90 -25.24
N GLU A 393 33.48 52.64 -24.81
CA GLU A 393 33.24 51.43 -25.61
C GLU A 393 31.75 51.17 -25.82
N MET A 394 30.91 51.51 -24.83
CA MET A 394 29.45 51.52 -24.93
C MET A 394 28.92 52.57 -25.92
N LEU A 395 29.67 53.66 -26.14
CA LEU A 395 29.30 54.77 -27.03
C LEU A 395 30.00 54.72 -28.39
N SER A 396 31.14 54.01 -28.52
CA SER A 396 31.94 53.96 -29.75
C SER A 396 31.59 52.82 -30.70
N GLN A 397 30.68 51.91 -30.33
CA GLN A 397 30.26 50.78 -31.18
C GLN A 397 29.27 51.18 -32.29
N GLU A 398 29.27 52.45 -32.69
CA GLU A 398 28.65 52.97 -33.92
C GLU A 398 29.76 53.46 -34.85
N ARG A 399 30.43 52.52 -35.50
CA ARG A 399 30.82 52.69 -36.90
C ARG A 399 30.61 51.39 -37.65
#